data_AF-A0A1Q5T498-F1
#
_entry.id   AF-A0A1Q5T498-F1
#
_cell.length_a   1.000
_cell.length_b   1.000
_cell.length_c   1.000
_cell.angle_alpha   90.00
_cell.angle_beta   90.00
_cell.angle_gamma   90.00
#
_symmetry.space_group_name_H-M   'P 1'
#
loop_
_entity.id
_entity.type
_entity.pdbx_description
1 polymer ?
#
loop_
_entity_poly.entity_id
_entity_poly.type
_entity_poly.pdbx_seq_one_letter_code
_entity_poly.pdbx_strand_id
1 'polypeptide(L)'
;MMRKIVEMGQMTAIGALTGAFISGIVVRGGVNGALWGGLLLAVVLSLLVWFFSNRPTAMVRMKYGAAAFLPGMLVGGSQWVSLGAVGAVVGGIASSVLAAFLAHDIIEKQEEQGRYIRTRFHYIWLFFGGSVATFCALNAFFAVEQAVPWQTWVRSIPMVVQTSVVLAVVLLGSVICVGWKKRNAETWQQAWTSARRPRGVLVVGGMVAIIAASLFHYGFLSVHTAARFVGPLLSYAFGWMLPCAVGYLLAANRRRPVLGSVLAMIGAVFVLIVGISVFPMLLLPGSGLMWAGLVTGLVMIVLAILSIIKPQSHVVLGSFLILASILSFVGAAGGLIIGGIIGLLGGALVAGWNGRQAGETDSDYPPPASPLPNRSSTMTG
;
A
#
# COMPACT_ATOMS: atom_id res chain seq x y z
N MET A 1 24.69 -5.51 19.92
CA MET A 1 23.80 -5.24 21.08
C MET A 1 22.62 -4.34 20.70
N MET A 2 22.86 -3.14 20.13
CA MET A 2 21.80 -2.16 19.79
C MET A 2 20.68 -2.67 18.86
N ARG A 3 21.02 -3.48 17.84
CA ARG A 3 20.01 -4.09 16.95
C ARG A 3 19.03 -5.00 17.69
N LYS A 4 19.52 -5.86 18.59
CA LYS A 4 18.69 -6.78 19.38
C LYS A 4 17.71 -6.02 20.29
N ILE A 5 18.17 -4.92 20.90
CA ILE A 5 17.33 -4.08 21.77
C ILE A 5 16.18 -3.46 20.98
N VAL A 6 16.46 -2.94 19.78
CA VAL A 6 15.41 -2.40 18.89
C VAL A 6 14.43 -3.49 18.46
N GLU A 7 14.91 -4.68 18.11
CA GLU A 7 14.06 -5.80 17.70
C GLU A 7 13.18 -6.32 18.85
N MET A 8 13.72 -6.39 20.06
CA MET A 8 12.94 -6.68 21.28
C MET A 8 11.87 -5.61 21.49
N GLY A 9 12.23 -4.33 21.53
CA GLY A 9 11.27 -3.24 21.75
C GLY A 9 10.11 -3.24 20.74
N GLN A 10 10.38 -3.57 19.48
CA GLN A 10 9.32 -3.72 18.47
C GLN A 10 8.36 -4.86 18.78
N MET A 11 8.90 -6.03 19.15
CA MET A 11 8.09 -7.20 19.47
C MET A 11 7.34 -7.04 20.79
N THR A 12 7.94 -6.36 21.77
CA THR A 12 7.28 -5.95 23.02
C THR A 12 6.08 -5.06 22.71
N ALA A 13 6.24 -4.04 21.86
CA ALA A 13 5.15 -3.13 21.49
C ALA A 13 4.02 -3.85 20.74
N ILE A 14 4.35 -4.70 19.76
CA ILE A 14 3.37 -5.51 19.03
C ILE A 14 2.64 -6.46 19.98
N GLY A 15 3.37 -7.12 20.89
CA GLY A 15 2.80 -8.03 21.89
C GLY A 15 1.90 -7.32 22.87
N ALA A 16 2.31 -6.15 23.38
CA ALA A 16 1.51 -5.35 24.31
C ALA A 16 0.18 -4.95 23.68
N LEU A 17 0.20 -4.39 22.47
CA LEU A 17 -1.01 -3.96 21.78
C LEU A 17 -1.92 -5.12 21.40
N THR A 18 -1.34 -6.20 20.88
CA THR A 18 -2.10 -7.39 20.49
C THR A 18 -2.73 -8.07 21.72
N GLY A 19 -1.96 -8.24 22.79
CA GLY A 19 -2.42 -8.87 24.03
C GLY A 19 -3.48 -8.06 24.74
N ALA A 20 -3.33 -6.73 24.74
CA ALA A 20 -4.33 -5.81 25.27
C ALA A 20 -5.64 -5.89 24.49
N PHE A 21 -5.57 -5.96 23.16
CA PHE A 21 -6.75 -6.11 22.32
C PHE A 21 -7.47 -7.45 22.56
N ILE A 22 -6.73 -8.57 22.58
CA ILE A 22 -7.30 -9.90 22.83
C ILE A 22 -8.01 -9.92 24.19
N SER A 23 -7.29 -9.57 25.25
CA SER A 23 -7.78 -9.79 26.62
C SER A 23 -8.79 -8.73 27.06
N GLY A 24 -8.67 -7.50 26.53
CA GLY A 24 -9.62 -6.43 26.80
C GLY A 24 -10.94 -6.58 26.04
N ILE A 25 -10.87 -6.84 24.73
CA ILE A 25 -12.05 -6.81 23.85
C ILE A 25 -12.56 -8.21 23.56
N VAL A 26 -11.69 -9.11 23.07
CA VAL A 26 -12.13 -10.44 22.61
C VAL A 26 -12.61 -11.32 23.76
N VAL A 27 -11.89 -11.30 24.88
CA VAL A 27 -12.24 -12.04 26.11
C VAL A 27 -13.16 -11.23 27.02
N ARG A 28 -13.49 -9.97 26.66
CA ARG A 28 -14.32 -9.04 27.45
C ARG A 28 -13.78 -8.78 28.87
N GLY A 29 -12.46 -8.85 29.07
CA GLY A 29 -11.83 -8.59 30.37
C GLY A 29 -11.74 -7.10 30.76
N GLY A 30 -12.19 -6.20 29.88
CA GLY A 30 -12.18 -4.76 30.13
C GLY A 30 -10.76 -4.20 30.30
N VAL A 31 -10.60 -3.15 31.11
CA VAL A 31 -9.30 -2.48 31.31
C VAL A 31 -8.28 -3.40 31.98
N ASN A 32 -8.70 -4.19 32.97
CA ASN A 32 -7.81 -5.12 33.68
C ASN A 32 -7.36 -6.26 32.76
N GLY A 33 -8.28 -6.82 31.96
CA GLY A 33 -7.92 -7.80 30.93
C GLY A 33 -6.92 -7.23 29.93
N ALA A 34 -7.12 -6.00 29.45
CA ALA A 34 -6.20 -5.36 28.52
C ALA A 34 -4.78 -5.18 29.10
N LEU A 35 -4.67 -4.75 30.35
CA LEU A 35 -3.37 -4.57 31.03
C LEU A 35 -2.61 -5.89 31.17
N TRP A 36 -3.25 -6.91 31.74
CA TRP A 36 -2.61 -8.21 31.97
C TRP A 36 -2.32 -8.95 30.68
N GLY A 37 -3.24 -8.92 29.72
CA GLY A 37 -3.06 -9.54 28.40
C GLY A 37 -1.92 -8.89 27.62
N GLY A 38 -1.84 -7.56 27.65
CA GLY A 38 -0.75 -6.81 27.02
C GLY A 38 0.59 -7.15 27.63
N LEU A 39 0.70 -7.11 28.96
CA LEU A 39 1.94 -7.46 29.66
C LEU A 39 2.39 -8.89 29.36
N LEU A 40 1.49 -9.87 29.46
CA LEU A 40 1.80 -11.27 29.22
C LEU A 40 2.34 -11.48 27.80
N LEU A 41 1.62 -10.99 26.78
CA LEU A 41 2.02 -11.22 25.40
C LEU A 41 3.28 -10.42 25.01
N ALA A 42 3.47 -9.23 25.60
CA ALA A 42 4.71 -8.47 25.45
C ALA A 42 5.93 -9.24 25.98
N VAL A 43 5.80 -9.86 27.17
CA VAL A 43 6.86 -10.69 27.76
C VAL A 43 7.12 -11.92 26.89
N VAL A 44 6.06 -12.63 26.47
CA VAL A 44 6.19 -13.83 25.63
C VAL A 44 6.91 -13.53 24.32
N LEU A 45 6.50 -12.49 23.57
CA LEU A 45 7.17 -12.14 22.32
C LEU A 45 8.62 -11.70 22.54
N SER A 46 8.91 -10.99 23.64
CA SER A 46 10.27 -10.58 23.97
C SER A 46 11.18 -11.79 24.29
N LEU A 47 10.67 -12.77 25.02
CA LEU A 47 11.36 -14.04 25.28
C LEU A 47 11.58 -14.85 24.00
N LEU A 48 10.61 -14.86 23.09
CA LEU A 48 10.75 -15.54 21.79
C LEU A 48 11.83 -14.89 20.91
N VAL A 49 11.97 -13.56 20.91
CA VAL A 49 13.11 -12.88 20.23
C VAL A 49 14.44 -13.35 20.79
N TRP A 50 14.55 -13.47 22.12
CA TRP A 50 15.75 -13.97 22.76
C TRP A 50 16.05 -15.42 22.35
N PHE A 51 15.05 -16.29 22.43
CA PHE A 51 15.15 -17.71 22.10
C PHE A 51 15.53 -17.95 20.63
N PHE A 52 14.91 -17.23 19.70
CA PHE A 52 15.18 -17.36 18.26
C PHE A 52 16.38 -16.53 17.78
N SER A 53 17.11 -15.87 18.67
CA SER A 53 18.27 -15.06 18.29
C SER A 53 19.35 -15.83 17.54
N ASN A 54 19.43 -17.15 17.70
CA ASN A 54 20.41 -18.00 17.01
C ASN A 54 19.87 -18.60 15.70
N ARG A 55 18.61 -18.33 15.33
CA ARG A 55 17.96 -18.84 14.10
C ARG A 55 17.36 -17.69 13.29
N PRO A 56 18.12 -17.05 12.38
CA PRO A 56 17.71 -15.81 11.73
C PRO A 56 16.43 -15.96 10.91
N THR A 57 16.28 -17.05 10.15
CA THR A 57 15.08 -17.32 9.35
C THR A 57 13.84 -17.50 10.22
N ALA A 58 13.94 -18.28 11.30
CA ALA A 58 12.84 -18.48 12.25
C ALA A 58 12.43 -17.16 12.93
N MET A 59 13.41 -16.31 13.27
CA MET A 59 13.16 -15.00 13.83
C MET A 59 12.38 -14.11 12.86
N VAL A 60 12.77 -14.04 11.58
CA VAL A 60 12.05 -13.22 10.58
C VAL A 60 10.60 -13.70 10.41
N ARG A 61 10.39 -15.01 10.28
CA ARG A 61 9.04 -15.62 10.17
C ARG A 61 8.16 -15.28 11.37
N MET A 62 8.71 -15.40 12.58
CA MET A 62 8.01 -15.04 13.82
C MET A 62 7.59 -13.56 13.81
N LYS A 63 8.46 -12.65 13.36
CA LYS A 63 8.17 -11.20 13.34
C LYS A 63 7.06 -10.85 12.34
N TYR A 64 7.05 -11.48 11.15
CA TYR A 64 5.95 -11.33 10.20
C TYR A 64 4.66 -11.93 10.74
N GLY A 65 4.72 -13.10 11.36
CA GLY A 65 3.57 -13.73 12.01
C GLY A 65 2.97 -12.85 13.10
N ALA A 66 3.80 -12.28 13.98
CA ALA A 66 3.36 -11.37 15.05
C ALA A 66 2.72 -10.09 14.50
N ALA A 67 3.31 -9.48 13.47
CA ALA A 67 2.77 -8.28 12.85
C ALA A 67 1.41 -8.52 12.15
N ALA A 68 1.20 -9.74 11.66
CA ALA A 68 0.00 -10.16 10.93
C ALA A 68 -1.18 -10.57 11.82
N PHE A 69 -0.93 -10.86 13.10
CA PHE A 69 -1.91 -11.49 13.97
C PHE A 69 -3.15 -10.60 14.16
N LEU A 70 -2.97 -9.34 14.56
CA LEU A 70 -4.07 -8.41 14.80
C LEU A 70 -4.89 -8.07 13.54
N PRO A 71 -4.30 -7.77 12.37
CA PRO A 71 -5.06 -7.63 11.13
C PRO A 71 -5.92 -8.87 10.82
N GLY A 72 -5.38 -10.07 11.01
CA GLY A 72 -6.11 -11.33 10.83
C GLY A 72 -7.27 -11.49 11.80
N MET A 73 -7.07 -11.09 13.06
CA MET A 73 -8.14 -11.11 14.06
C MET A 73 -9.28 -10.17 13.71
N LEU A 74 -8.99 -8.97 13.20
CA LEU A 74 -10.02 -8.01 12.80
C LEU A 74 -10.90 -8.57 11.68
N VAL A 75 -10.29 -9.27 10.72
CA VAL A 75 -11.00 -9.92 9.62
C VAL A 75 -11.84 -11.09 10.12
N GLY A 76 -11.24 -11.98 10.91
CA GLY A 76 -11.93 -13.17 11.43
C GLY A 76 -13.03 -12.84 12.45
N GLY A 77 -12.85 -11.78 13.23
CA GLY A 77 -13.82 -11.27 14.20
C GLY A 77 -14.83 -10.29 13.63
N SER A 78 -14.76 -10.00 12.33
CA SER A 78 -15.65 -9.02 11.69
C SER A 78 -17.10 -9.48 11.67
N GLN A 79 -18.01 -8.51 11.54
CA GLN A 79 -19.45 -8.75 11.41
C GLN A 79 -19.80 -9.62 10.20
N TRP A 80 -18.93 -9.64 9.19
CA TRP A 80 -19.08 -10.46 7.98
C TRP A 80 -18.91 -11.95 8.29
N VAL A 81 -17.85 -12.32 9.01
CA VAL A 81 -17.60 -13.73 9.34
C VAL A 81 -18.59 -14.22 10.40
N SER A 82 -19.01 -13.34 11.32
CA SER A 82 -20.02 -13.58 12.37
C SER A 82 -19.70 -14.76 13.32
N LEU A 83 -18.42 -15.16 13.41
CA LEU A 83 -17.95 -16.21 14.33
C LEU A 83 -17.45 -15.63 15.67
N GLY A 84 -17.61 -14.32 15.88
CA GLY A 84 -17.24 -13.64 17.12
C GLY A 84 -15.78 -13.85 17.52
N ALA A 85 -15.56 -14.16 18.80
CA ALA A 85 -14.21 -14.37 19.35
C ALA A 85 -13.48 -15.56 18.71
N VAL A 86 -14.19 -16.64 18.37
CA VAL A 86 -13.58 -17.82 17.72
C VAL A 86 -13.07 -17.46 16.34
N GLY A 87 -13.86 -16.71 15.57
CA GLY A 87 -13.44 -16.18 14.27
C GLY A 87 -12.20 -15.31 14.37
N ALA A 88 -12.13 -14.42 15.37
CA ALA A 88 -10.95 -13.58 15.60
C ALA A 88 -9.69 -14.41 15.87
N VAL A 89 -9.77 -15.43 16.73
CA VAL A 89 -8.63 -16.30 17.04
C VAL A 89 -8.18 -17.07 15.81
N VAL A 90 -9.10 -17.71 15.08
CA VAL A 90 -8.79 -18.49 13.88
C VAL A 90 -8.21 -17.59 12.78
N GLY A 91 -8.80 -16.41 12.56
CA GLY A 91 -8.32 -15.43 11.59
C GLY A 91 -6.93 -14.89 11.93
N GLY A 92 -6.66 -14.62 13.21
CA GLY A 92 -5.34 -14.22 13.68
C GLY A 92 -4.28 -15.29 13.43
N ILE A 93 -4.56 -16.54 13.80
CA ILE A 93 -3.64 -17.68 13.59
C ILE A 93 -3.40 -17.91 12.09
N ALA A 94 -4.45 -17.96 11.28
CA ALA A 94 -4.34 -18.18 9.83
C ALA A 94 -3.51 -17.07 9.17
N SER A 95 -3.76 -15.80 9.54
CA SER A 95 -3.00 -14.64 9.08
C SER A 95 -1.53 -14.73 9.47
N SER A 96 -1.23 -15.10 10.72
CA SER A 96 0.15 -15.25 11.19
C SER A 96 0.91 -16.35 10.45
N VAL A 97 0.27 -17.49 10.19
CA VAL A 97 0.88 -18.58 9.39
C VAL A 97 1.11 -18.10 7.96
N LEU A 98 0.11 -17.49 7.34
CA LEU A 98 0.20 -16.98 5.97
C LEU A 98 1.33 -15.96 5.84
N ALA A 99 1.43 -15.02 6.78
CA ALA A 99 2.49 -14.01 6.80
C ALA A 99 3.88 -14.59 7.06
N ALA A 100 3.99 -15.56 7.98
CA ALA A 100 5.24 -16.19 8.34
C ALA A 100 5.88 -16.93 7.15
N PHE A 101 5.08 -17.53 6.26
CA PHE A 101 5.60 -18.28 5.12
C PHE A 101 5.50 -17.49 3.80
N LEU A 102 4.31 -17.03 3.41
CA LEU A 102 4.11 -16.43 2.08
C LEU A 102 4.57 -14.97 2.01
N ALA A 103 4.21 -14.14 2.99
CA ALA A 103 4.56 -12.72 2.95
C ALA A 103 6.08 -12.52 3.07
N HIS A 104 6.73 -13.32 3.92
CA HIS A 104 8.18 -13.35 4.05
C HIS A 104 8.88 -13.63 2.71
N ASP A 105 8.52 -14.72 2.04
CA ASP A 105 9.17 -15.14 0.79
C ASP A 105 8.95 -14.10 -0.33
N ILE A 106 7.74 -13.53 -0.42
CA ILE A 106 7.43 -12.49 -1.41
C ILE A 106 8.25 -11.23 -1.17
N ILE A 107 8.30 -10.74 0.08
CA ILE A 107 8.99 -9.48 0.41
C ILE A 107 10.49 -9.64 0.23
N GLU A 108 11.07 -10.76 0.66
CA GLU A 108 12.50 -11.05 0.50
C GLU A 108 12.89 -11.05 -0.98
N LYS A 109 12.11 -11.72 -1.83
CA LYS A 109 12.33 -11.71 -3.28
C LYS A 109 12.24 -10.30 -3.90
N GLN A 110 11.34 -9.45 -3.41
CA GLN A 110 11.24 -8.06 -3.91
C GLN A 110 12.40 -7.18 -3.40
N GLU A 111 12.92 -7.45 -2.20
CA GLU A 111 14.08 -6.77 -1.64
C GLU A 111 15.36 -7.12 -2.40
N GLU A 112 15.58 -8.41 -2.72
CA GLU A 112 16.68 -8.88 -3.55
C GLU A 112 16.67 -8.23 -4.95
N GLN A 113 15.47 -8.00 -5.51
CA GLN A 113 15.31 -7.29 -6.78
C GLN A 113 15.51 -5.77 -6.67
N GLY A 114 15.78 -5.24 -5.47
CA GLY A 114 15.93 -3.80 -5.21
C GLY A 114 14.62 -3.00 -5.36
N ARG A 115 13.47 -3.68 -5.44
CA ARG A 115 12.14 -3.08 -5.63
C ARG A 115 11.43 -2.76 -4.32
N TYR A 116 12.00 -3.20 -3.20
CA TYR A 116 11.45 -3.00 -1.87
C TYR A 116 12.56 -2.58 -0.89
N ILE A 117 12.31 -1.59 -0.05
CA ILE A 117 13.22 -1.20 1.04
C ILE A 117 12.59 -1.55 2.38
N ARG A 118 13.30 -2.39 3.16
CA ARG A 118 12.93 -2.71 4.53
C ARG A 118 13.48 -1.65 5.50
N THR A 119 12.58 -0.88 6.11
CA THR A 119 12.97 0.12 7.12
C THR A 119 13.23 -0.52 8.48
N ARG A 120 13.90 0.21 9.38
CA ARG A 120 14.13 -0.28 10.77
C ARG A 120 12.83 -0.61 11.48
N PHE A 121 11.77 0.18 11.28
CA PHE A 121 10.45 0.02 11.91
C PHE A 121 9.44 -0.74 11.05
N HIS A 122 9.90 -1.49 10.06
CA HIS A 122 9.05 -2.18 9.09
C HIS A 122 7.97 -3.07 9.73
N TYR A 123 8.30 -3.84 10.78
CA TYR A 123 7.33 -4.73 11.44
C TYR A 123 6.26 -3.98 12.24
N ILE A 124 6.64 -2.89 12.91
CA ILE A 124 5.66 -2.01 13.59
C ILE A 124 4.74 -1.36 12.55
N TRP A 125 5.31 -0.90 11.44
CA TRP A 125 4.54 -0.29 10.37
C TRP A 125 3.56 -1.26 9.72
N LEU A 126 3.98 -2.50 9.46
CA LEU A 126 3.10 -3.57 8.98
C LEU A 126 1.99 -3.87 9.99
N PHE A 127 2.33 -3.97 11.26
CA PHE A 127 1.35 -4.22 12.32
C PHE A 127 0.32 -3.09 12.43
N PHE A 128 0.78 -1.86 12.64
CA PHE A 128 -0.08 -0.72 12.91
C PHE A 128 -0.82 -0.29 11.63
N GLY A 129 -0.07 -0.04 10.56
CA GLY A 129 -0.64 0.32 9.26
C GLY A 129 -1.55 -0.76 8.72
N GLY A 130 -1.19 -2.03 8.89
CA GLY A 130 -2.02 -3.15 8.45
C GLY A 130 -3.30 -3.28 9.26
N SER A 131 -3.24 -3.12 10.58
CA SER A 131 -4.43 -3.18 11.44
C SER A 131 -5.39 -2.03 11.15
N VAL A 132 -4.87 -0.80 11.05
CA VAL A 132 -5.68 0.39 10.74
C VAL A 132 -6.28 0.29 9.34
N ALA A 133 -5.48 -0.05 8.33
CA ALA A 133 -5.97 -0.20 6.96
C ALA A 133 -7.04 -1.30 6.84
N THR A 134 -6.82 -2.44 7.51
CA THR A 134 -7.80 -3.54 7.55
C THR A 134 -9.09 -3.10 8.23
N PHE A 135 -9.01 -2.44 9.38
CA PHE A 135 -10.17 -1.92 10.11
C PHE A 135 -10.96 -0.92 9.25
N CYS A 136 -10.30 0.07 8.66
CA CYS A 136 -10.94 1.04 7.79
C CYS A 136 -11.58 0.38 6.57
N ALA A 137 -10.88 -0.58 5.94
CA ALA A 137 -11.40 -1.30 4.78
C ALA A 137 -12.62 -2.16 5.13
N LEU A 138 -12.63 -2.84 6.29
CA LEU A 138 -13.79 -3.61 6.76
C LEU A 138 -15.02 -2.72 6.93
N ASN A 139 -14.86 -1.56 7.58
CA ASN A 139 -15.96 -0.63 7.80
C ASN A 139 -16.41 0.03 6.49
N ALA A 140 -15.48 0.43 5.62
CA ALA A 140 -15.79 1.06 4.34
C ALA A 140 -16.55 0.11 3.41
N PHE A 141 -16.08 -1.13 3.24
CA PHE A 141 -16.79 -2.10 2.40
C PHE A 141 -18.15 -2.48 3.00
N PHE A 142 -18.29 -2.51 4.32
CA PHE A 142 -19.57 -2.79 4.96
C PHE A 142 -20.57 -1.67 4.72
N ALA A 143 -20.13 -0.41 4.86
CA ALA A 143 -20.97 0.75 4.55
C ALA A 143 -21.39 0.77 3.07
N VAL A 144 -20.47 0.43 2.16
CA VAL A 144 -20.75 0.35 0.70
C VAL A 144 -21.73 -0.79 0.38
N GLU A 145 -21.61 -1.94 1.05
CA GLU A 145 -22.55 -3.04 0.89
C GLU A 145 -23.97 -2.64 1.31
N GLN A 146 -24.11 -1.91 2.42
CA GLN A 146 -25.41 -1.45 2.93
C GLN A 146 -26.02 -0.31 2.12
N ALA A 147 -25.19 0.62 1.64
CA ALA A 147 -25.66 1.82 0.94
C ALA A 147 -26.14 1.54 -0.48
N VAL A 148 -25.57 0.54 -1.15
CA VAL A 148 -25.86 0.25 -2.56
C VAL A 148 -26.74 -0.99 -2.68
N PRO A 149 -27.91 -0.92 -3.36
CA PRO A 149 -28.79 -2.07 -3.56
C PRO A 149 -28.24 -2.99 -4.65
N TRP A 150 -27.09 -3.61 -4.38
CA TRP A 150 -26.33 -4.42 -5.33
C TRP A 150 -27.16 -5.53 -5.97
N GLN A 151 -28.03 -6.17 -5.19
CA GLN A 151 -28.85 -7.27 -5.66
C GLN A 151 -29.91 -6.82 -6.67
N THR A 152 -30.49 -5.64 -6.49
CA THR A 152 -31.43 -5.03 -7.43
C THR A 152 -30.72 -4.63 -8.72
N TRP A 153 -29.53 -4.04 -8.59
CA TRP A 153 -28.70 -3.66 -9.73
C TRP A 153 -28.29 -4.86 -10.61
N VAL A 154 -27.80 -5.93 -10.00
CA VAL A 154 -27.34 -7.12 -10.73
C VAL A 154 -28.48 -7.83 -11.47
N ARG A 155 -29.71 -7.78 -10.94
CA ARG A 155 -30.89 -8.35 -11.60
C ARG A 155 -31.47 -7.44 -12.69
N SER A 156 -31.33 -6.12 -12.56
CA SER A 156 -31.88 -5.15 -13.51
C SER A 156 -31.13 -5.14 -14.86
N ILE A 157 -29.83 -5.43 -14.85
CA ILE A 157 -29.00 -5.42 -16.06
C ILE A 157 -29.21 -6.73 -16.84
N PRO A 158 -29.55 -6.68 -18.15
CA PRO A 158 -29.68 -7.89 -18.96
C PRO A 158 -28.39 -8.72 -18.97
N MET A 159 -28.53 -10.04 -18.86
CA MET A 159 -27.39 -10.95 -18.77
C MET A 159 -26.39 -10.79 -19.93
N VAL A 160 -26.89 -10.56 -21.15
CA VAL A 160 -26.07 -10.31 -22.35
C VAL A 160 -25.16 -9.09 -22.17
N VAL A 161 -25.65 -8.03 -21.50
CA VAL A 161 -24.87 -6.83 -21.23
C VAL A 161 -23.78 -7.14 -20.21
N GLN A 162 -24.10 -7.85 -19.12
CA GLN A 162 -23.11 -8.24 -18.11
C GLN A 162 -21.98 -9.09 -18.70
N THR A 163 -22.31 -10.12 -19.49
CA THR A 163 -21.31 -10.97 -20.12
C THR A 163 -20.49 -10.23 -21.16
N SER A 164 -21.10 -9.31 -21.91
CA SER A 164 -20.39 -8.48 -22.88
C SER A 164 -19.39 -7.54 -22.22
N VAL A 165 -19.75 -6.95 -21.07
CA VAL A 165 -18.85 -6.11 -20.28
C VAL A 165 -17.67 -6.93 -19.76
N VAL A 166 -17.91 -8.12 -19.18
CA VAL A 166 -16.83 -8.99 -18.70
C VAL A 166 -15.90 -9.40 -19.84
N LEU A 167 -16.46 -9.77 -21.01
CA LEU A 167 -15.68 -10.14 -22.19
C LEU A 167 -14.85 -8.95 -22.69
N ALA A 168 -15.42 -7.75 -22.75
CA ALA A 168 -14.72 -6.54 -23.15
C ALA A 168 -13.53 -6.25 -22.21
N VAL A 169 -13.71 -6.40 -20.89
CA VAL A 169 -12.63 -6.23 -19.91
C VAL A 169 -11.52 -7.27 -20.09
N VAL A 170 -11.88 -8.54 -20.31
CA VAL A 170 -10.90 -9.62 -20.54
C VAL A 170 -10.12 -9.38 -21.83
N LEU A 171 -10.79 -8.99 -22.91
CA LEU A 171 -10.16 -8.65 -24.18
C LEU A 171 -9.22 -7.46 -24.04
N LEU A 172 -9.70 -6.36 -23.44
CA LEU A 172 -8.89 -5.17 -23.19
C LEU A 172 -7.65 -5.50 -22.34
N GLY A 173 -7.83 -6.23 -21.24
CA GLY A 173 -6.73 -6.68 -20.37
C GLY A 173 -5.73 -7.57 -21.10
N SER A 174 -6.20 -8.42 -22.01
CA SER A 174 -5.34 -9.27 -22.84
C SER A 174 -4.49 -8.45 -23.81
N VAL A 175 -5.07 -7.42 -24.43
CA VAL A 175 -4.36 -6.48 -25.31
C VAL A 175 -3.33 -5.69 -24.53
N ILE A 176 -3.67 -5.20 -23.33
CA ILE A 176 -2.75 -4.48 -22.46
C ILE A 176 -1.55 -5.38 -22.07
N CYS A 177 -1.80 -6.64 -21.70
CA CYS A 177 -0.73 -7.59 -21.37
C CYS A 177 0.23 -7.82 -22.56
N VAL A 178 -0.32 -7.98 -23.77
CA VAL A 178 0.50 -8.12 -25.00
C VAL A 178 1.28 -6.83 -25.26
N GLY A 179 0.65 -5.67 -25.15
CA GLY A 179 1.29 -4.37 -25.34
C GLY A 179 2.42 -4.11 -24.34
N TRP A 180 2.25 -4.54 -23.09
CA TRP A 180 3.30 -4.49 -22.08
C TRP A 180 4.48 -5.42 -22.40
N LYS A 181 4.21 -6.64 -22.85
CA LYS A 181 5.26 -7.58 -23.28
C LYS A 181 5.98 -7.12 -24.55
N LYS A 182 5.27 -6.45 -25.46
CA LYS A 182 5.86 -5.86 -26.67
C LYS A 182 6.96 -4.86 -26.34
N ARG A 183 6.87 -4.12 -25.23
CA ARG A 183 7.93 -3.17 -24.82
C ARG A 183 9.31 -3.80 -24.69
N ASN A 184 9.37 -5.12 -24.49
CA ASN A 184 10.61 -5.88 -24.29
C ASN A 184 10.82 -6.95 -25.39
N ALA A 185 10.02 -6.96 -26.47
CA ALA A 185 10.11 -7.98 -27.53
C ALA A 185 10.22 -7.33 -28.91
N GLU A 186 11.09 -7.87 -29.75
CA GLU A 186 11.40 -7.30 -31.08
C GLU A 186 10.25 -7.53 -32.08
N THR A 187 9.51 -8.63 -31.95
CA THR A 187 8.40 -8.97 -32.85
C THR A 187 7.08 -9.17 -32.10
N TRP A 188 5.97 -8.86 -32.78
CA TRP A 188 4.63 -9.05 -32.24
C TRP A 188 4.30 -10.53 -31.97
N GLN A 189 4.82 -11.45 -32.78
CA GLN A 189 4.65 -12.89 -32.57
C GLN A 189 5.29 -13.34 -31.25
N GLN A 190 6.51 -12.86 -30.96
CA GLN A 190 7.22 -13.17 -29.72
C GLN A 190 6.55 -12.53 -28.48
N ALA A 191 5.98 -11.33 -28.63
CA ALA A 191 5.18 -10.70 -27.58
C ALA A 191 3.91 -11.50 -27.28
N TRP A 192 3.25 -12.04 -28.32
CA TRP A 192 2.03 -12.83 -28.19
C TRP A 192 2.26 -14.18 -27.50
N THR A 193 3.34 -14.89 -27.87
CA THR A 193 3.73 -16.16 -27.25
C THR A 193 4.17 -15.95 -25.81
N SER A 194 4.93 -14.90 -25.52
CA SER A 194 5.34 -14.53 -24.15
C SER A 194 4.19 -14.10 -23.25
N ALA A 195 3.09 -13.59 -23.82
CA ALA A 195 1.88 -13.21 -23.11
C ALA A 195 0.88 -14.36 -22.91
N ARG A 196 1.19 -15.60 -23.35
CA ARG A 196 0.26 -16.73 -23.30
C ARG A 196 -0.20 -17.08 -21.88
N ARG A 197 0.72 -17.14 -20.91
CA ARG A 197 0.42 -17.39 -19.49
C ARG A 197 -0.49 -16.33 -18.87
N PRO A 198 -0.13 -15.02 -18.89
CA PRO A 198 -0.98 -13.99 -18.28
C PRO A 198 -2.33 -13.85 -18.99
N ARG A 199 -2.40 -14.05 -20.31
CA ARG A 199 -3.66 -14.10 -21.05
C ARG A 199 -4.54 -15.29 -20.66
N GLY A 200 -3.94 -16.47 -20.48
CA GLY A 200 -4.67 -17.65 -20.01
C GLY A 200 -5.33 -17.42 -18.66
N VAL A 201 -4.62 -16.79 -17.72
CA VAL A 201 -5.17 -16.40 -16.41
C VAL A 201 -6.35 -15.42 -16.55
N LEU A 202 -6.23 -14.42 -17.43
CA LEU A 202 -7.32 -13.47 -17.71
C LEU A 202 -8.57 -14.14 -18.30
N VAL A 203 -8.38 -15.09 -19.24
CA VAL A 203 -9.50 -15.80 -19.86
C VAL A 203 -10.20 -16.71 -18.85
N VAL A 204 -9.44 -17.48 -18.08
CA VAL A 204 -10.01 -18.34 -17.02
C VAL A 204 -10.73 -17.48 -15.96
N GLY A 205 -10.12 -16.37 -15.54
CA GLY A 205 -10.76 -15.42 -14.62
C GLY A 205 -12.04 -14.81 -15.19
N GLY A 206 -12.05 -14.50 -16.49
CA GLY A 206 -13.23 -14.05 -17.22
C GLY A 206 -14.37 -15.08 -17.25
N MET A 207 -14.05 -16.35 -17.52
CA MET A 207 -15.03 -17.44 -17.48
C MET A 207 -15.63 -17.60 -16.09
N VAL A 208 -14.79 -17.57 -15.05
CA VAL A 208 -15.25 -17.63 -13.65
C VAL A 208 -16.15 -16.44 -13.32
N ALA A 209 -15.80 -15.23 -13.77
CA ALA A 209 -16.61 -14.03 -13.56
C ALA A 209 -17.96 -14.11 -14.26
N ILE A 210 -18.03 -14.68 -15.48
CA ILE A 210 -19.28 -14.92 -16.20
C ILE A 210 -20.14 -15.94 -15.45
N ILE A 211 -19.56 -17.05 -14.99
CA ILE A 211 -20.28 -18.06 -14.21
C ILE A 211 -20.83 -17.44 -12.91
N ALA A 212 -20.00 -16.67 -12.19
CA ALA A 212 -20.43 -15.98 -10.98
C ALA A 212 -21.57 -14.99 -11.26
N ALA A 213 -21.44 -14.14 -12.28
CA ALA A 213 -22.48 -13.20 -12.70
C ALA A 213 -23.79 -13.92 -13.05
N SER A 214 -23.70 -15.08 -13.74
CA SER A 214 -24.85 -15.92 -14.07
C SER A 214 -25.57 -16.40 -12.80
N LEU A 215 -24.80 -16.90 -11.83
CA LEU A 215 -25.34 -17.40 -10.57
C LEU A 215 -26.03 -16.30 -9.75
N PHE A 216 -25.51 -15.07 -9.77
CA PHE A 216 -26.17 -13.92 -9.13
C PHE A 216 -27.44 -13.48 -9.88
N HIS A 217 -27.39 -13.43 -11.21
CA HIS A 217 -28.50 -12.97 -12.06
C HIS A 217 -29.71 -13.90 -11.96
N TYR A 218 -29.48 -15.22 -12.02
CA TYR A 218 -30.53 -16.24 -11.85
C TYR A 218 -30.92 -16.49 -10.39
N GLY A 219 -30.29 -15.81 -9.42
CA GLY A 219 -30.64 -15.88 -8.01
C GLY A 219 -30.20 -17.15 -7.27
N PHE A 220 -29.34 -17.97 -7.88
CA PHE A 220 -28.73 -19.14 -7.22
C PHE A 220 -27.76 -18.74 -6.10
N LEU A 221 -27.12 -17.57 -6.22
CA LEU A 221 -26.26 -16.98 -5.19
C LEU A 221 -26.78 -15.59 -4.82
N SER A 222 -26.92 -15.31 -3.53
CA SER A 222 -27.20 -13.95 -3.07
C SER A 222 -25.92 -13.13 -3.05
N VAL A 223 -26.01 -11.85 -3.40
CA VAL A 223 -24.86 -10.93 -3.36
C VAL A 223 -24.33 -10.84 -1.94
N HIS A 224 -25.21 -10.84 -0.94
CA HIS A 224 -24.84 -10.81 0.47
C HIS A 224 -24.03 -12.04 0.90
N THR A 225 -24.39 -13.24 0.43
CA THR A 225 -23.63 -14.46 0.73
C THR A 225 -22.23 -14.42 0.12
N ALA A 226 -22.08 -13.90 -1.10
CA ALA A 226 -20.76 -13.77 -1.71
C ALA A 226 -19.93 -12.65 -1.09
N ALA A 227 -20.58 -11.52 -0.79
CA ALA A 227 -19.98 -10.40 -0.08
C ALA A 227 -19.35 -10.92 1.22
N ARG A 228 -20.06 -11.75 1.99
CA ARG A 228 -19.58 -12.39 3.24
C ARG A 228 -18.15 -12.94 3.18
N PHE A 229 -17.73 -13.48 2.03
CA PHE A 229 -16.38 -14.00 1.82
C PHE A 229 -15.45 -13.00 1.13
N VAL A 230 -15.95 -12.26 0.13
CA VAL A 230 -15.16 -11.34 -0.68
C VAL A 230 -14.74 -10.11 0.14
N GLY A 231 -15.65 -9.53 0.93
CA GLY A 231 -15.39 -8.34 1.73
C GLY A 231 -14.20 -8.53 2.68
N PRO A 232 -14.21 -9.53 3.58
CA PRO A 232 -13.12 -9.77 4.52
C PRO A 232 -11.78 -10.05 3.82
N LEU A 233 -11.80 -10.83 2.73
CA LEU A 233 -10.60 -11.12 1.94
C LEU A 233 -10.02 -9.83 1.32
N LEU A 234 -10.88 -8.99 0.77
CA LEU A 234 -10.49 -7.75 0.10
C LEU A 234 -10.02 -6.72 1.13
N SER A 235 -10.66 -6.62 2.29
CA SER A 235 -10.18 -5.82 3.42
C SER A 235 -8.81 -6.27 3.91
N TYR A 236 -8.58 -7.58 4.04
CA TYR A 236 -7.29 -8.13 4.42
C TYR A 236 -6.21 -7.81 3.38
N ALA A 237 -6.52 -7.99 2.09
CA ALA A 237 -5.61 -7.66 1.00
C ALA A 237 -5.23 -6.17 1.02
N PHE A 238 -6.21 -5.27 1.17
CA PHE A 238 -5.95 -3.83 1.33
C PHE A 238 -5.10 -3.53 2.58
N GLY A 239 -5.38 -4.23 3.68
CA GLY A 239 -4.62 -4.20 4.92
C GLY A 239 -3.14 -4.47 4.71
N TRP A 240 -2.78 -5.41 3.84
CA TRP A 240 -1.38 -5.73 3.53
C TRP A 240 -0.77 -4.86 2.44
N MET A 241 -1.57 -4.50 1.43
CA MET A 241 -1.08 -3.72 0.30
C MET A 241 -0.64 -2.32 0.73
N LEU A 242 -1.39 -1.67 1.62
CA LEU A 242 -1.15 -0.27 1.99
C LEU A 242 0.18 -0.08 2.77
N PRO A 243 0.50 -0.88 3.81
CA PRO A 243 1.78 -0.77 4.49
C PRO A 243 2.95 -1.21 3.60
N CYS A 244 2.76 -2.23 2.76
CA CYS A 244 3.76 -2.67 1.80
C CYS A 244 4.04 -1.60 0.73
N ALA A 245 3.04 -0.82 0.32
CA ALA A 245 3.22 0.26 -0.65
C ALA A 245 4.29 1.25 -0.21
N VAL A 246 4.42 1.53 1.10
CA VAL A 246 5.46 2.43 1.63
C VAL A 246 6.87 1.92 1.32
N GLY A 247 7.13 0.62 1.46
CA GLY A 247 8.44 0.05 1.13
C GLY A 247 8.76 0.11 -0.37
N TYR A 248 7.74 0.00 -1.23
CA TYR A 248 7.88 0.19 -2.67
C TYR A 248 8.09 1.66 -3.04
N LEU A 249 7.35 2.57 -2.39
CA LEU A 249 7.50 4.02 -2.57
C LEU A 249 8.90 4.47 -2.15
N LEU A 250 9.44 3.96 -1.05
CA LEU A 250 10.81 4.23 -0.62
C LEU A 250 11.84 3.72 -1.64
N ALA A 251 11.62 2.53 -2.22
CA ALA A 251 12.47 2.01 -3.29
C ALA A 251 12.45 2.93 -4.52
N ALA A 252 11.26 3.36 -4.94
CA ALA A 252 11.09 4.31 -6.04
C ALA A 252 11.65 5.70 -5.71
N ASN A 253 11.64 6.09 -4.43
CA ASN A 253 12.13 7.38 -3.96
C ASN A 253 13.63 7.58 -4.17
N ARG A 254 14.39 6.52 -4.46
CA ARG A 254 15.84 6.63 -4.74
C ARG A 254 16.15 7.44 -5.99
N ARG A 255 15.28 7.37 -7.01
CA ARG A 255 15.51 8.00 -8.33
C ARG A 255 14.71 9.28 -8.55
N ARG A 256 13.57 9.41 -7.87
CA ARG A 256 12.63 10.54 -8.00
C ARG A 256 11.98 10.80 -6.64
N PRO A 257 11.48 12.01 -6.32
CA PRO A 257 10.87 12.34 -5.02
C PRO A 257 9.46 11.74 -4.81
N VAL A 258 9.24 10.48 -5.21
CA VAL A 258 7.91 9.84 -5.29
C VAL A 258 7.18 9.84 -3.95
N LEU A 259 7.88 9.63 -2.84
CA LEU A 259 7.23 9.56 -1.53
C LEU A 259 6.64 10.92 -1.13
N GLY A 260 7.40 12.00 -1.32
CA GLY A 260 6.93 13.36 -1.07
C GLY A 260 5.79 13.75 -2.02
N SER A 261 5.92 13.40 -3.31
CA SER A 261 4.89 13.68 -4.32
C SER A 261 3.58 12.98 -4.02
N VAL A 262 3.61 11.70 -3.64
CA VAL A 262 2.39 10.94 -3.29
C VAL A 262 1.73 11.53 -2.05
N LEU A 263 2.51 11.89 -1.03
CA LEU A 263 1.95 12.53 0.17
C LEU A 263 1.33 13.89 -0.16
N ALA A 264 2.00 14.72 -0.95
CA ALA A 264 1.48 16.01 -1.42
C ALA A 264 0.19 15.83 -2.24
N MET A 265 0.14 14.79 -3.08
CA MET A 265 -1.04 14.47 -3.88
C MET A 265 -2.23 14.06 -3.01
N ILE A 266 -2.01 13.27 -1.94
CA ILE A 266 -3.06 12.92 -0.97
C ILE A 266 -3.58 14.20 -0.29
N GLY A 267 -2.69 15.09 0.17
CA GLY A 267 -3.08 16.36 0.76
C GLY A 267 -3.89 17.23 -0.21
N ALA A 268 -3.45 17.29 -1.47
CA ALA A 268 -4.13 18.03 -2.54
C ALA A 268 -5.53 17.48 -2.84
N VAL A 269 -5.73 16.16 -2.80
CA VAL A 269 -7.06 15.54 -2.96
C VAL A 269 -7.99 15.96 -1.83
N PHE A 270 -7.52 16.00 -0.57
CA PHE A 270 -8.34 16.50 0.53
C PHE A 270 -8.74 17.97 0.34
N VAL A 271 -7.79 18.83 -0.04
CA VAL A 271 -8.07 20.24 -0.36
C VAL A 271 -9.09 20.36 -1.50
N LEU A 272 -8.95 19.54 -2.54
CA LEU A 272 -9.86 19.53 -3.68
C LEU A 272 -11.27 19.07 -3.31
N ILE A 273 -11.42 18.03 -2.48
CA ILE A 273 -12.72 17.54 -1.99
C ILE A 273 -13.47 18.66 -1.26
N VAL A 274 -12.77 19.44 -0.42
CA VAL A 274 -13.40 20.58 0.25
C VAL A 274 -13.75 21.67 -0.75
N GLY A 275 -12.85 22.01 -1.67
CA GLY A 275 -13.12 22.98 -2.73
C GLY A 275 -14.34 22.60 -3.58
N ILE A 276 -14.53 21.32 -3.90
CA ILE A 276 -15.70 20.79 -4.61
C ILE A 276 -16.96 20.85 -3.73
N SER A 277 -16.86 20.53 -2.45
CA SER A 277 -18.02 20.57 -1.54
C SER A 277 -18.60 21.97 -1.38
N VAL A 278 -17.74 23.00 -1.44
CA VAL A 278 -18.15 24.40 -1.37
C VAL A 278 -18.55 24.95 -2.75
N PHE A 279 -18.26 24.22 -3.83
CA PHE A 279 -18.54 24.62 -5.22
C PHE A 279 -19.98 25.08 -5.48
N PRO A 280 -21.04 24.40 -4.99
CA PRO A 280 -22.42 24.83 -5.24
C PRO A 280 -22.77 26.19 -4.63
N MET A 281 -22.09 26.60 -3.56
CA MET A 281 -22.25 27.94 -2.96
C MET A 281 -21.53 29.05 -3.78
N LEU A 282 -20.68 28.68 -4.76
CA LEU A 282 -19.86 29.61 -5.56
C LEU A 282 -20.62 30.29 -6.71
N LEU A 283 -21.80 29.80 -7.08
CA LEU A 283 -22.58 30.35 -8.19
C LEU A 283 -23.33 31.64 -7.83
N LEU A 284 -23.18 32.12 -6.59
CA LEU A 284 -23.72 33.41 -6.12
C LEU A 284 -22.77 34.57 -6.48
N PRO A 285 -23.27 35.67 -7.07
CA PRO A 285 -22.45 36.81 -7.46
C PRO A 285 -21.81 37.48 -6.23
N GLY A 286 -20.48 37.66 -6.25
CA GLY A 286 -19.69 38.31 -5.18
C GLY A 286 -18.66 37.42 -4.45
N SER A 287 -18.59 36.12 -4.76
CA SER A 287 -17.82 35.15 -3.96
C SER A 287 -16.44 34.76 -4.55
N GLY A 288 -15.62 35.75 -4.91
CA GLY A 288 -14.32 35.50 -5.57
C GLY A 288 -13.31 34.69 -4.73
N LEU A 289 -13.38 34.76 -3.40
CA LEU A 289 -12.45 34.09 -2.49
C LEU A 289 -12.68 32.57 -2.37
N MET A 290 -13.87 32.07 -2.71
CA MET A 290 -14.21 30.67 -2.49
C MET A 290 -13.75 29.72 -3.63
N TRP A 291 -13.28 30.25 -4.77
CA TRP A 291 -12.63 29.46 -5.85
C TRP A 291 -11.21 29.00 -5.49
N ALA A 292 -10.60 29.64 -4.49
CA ALA A 292 -9.20 29.44 -4.16
C ALA A 292 -8.90 28.00 -3.71
N GLY A 293 -9.81 27.33 -3.01
CA GLY A 293 -9.63 25.92 -2.61
C GLY A 293 -9.54 24.94 -3.79
N LEU A 294 -10.40 25.11 -4.80
CA LEU A 294 -10.42 24.25 -5.98
C LEU A 294 -9.17 24.47 -6.85
N VAL A 295 -8.81 25.73 -7.09
CA VAL A 295 -7.62 26.10 -7.86
C VAL A 295 -6.34 25.67 -7.14
N THR A 296 -6.21 25.94 -5.84
CA THR A 296 -5.03 25.56 -5.06
C THR A 296 -4.86 24.04 -5.01
N GLY A 297 -5.93 23.28 -4.78
CA GLY A 297 -5.90 21.81 -4.83
C GLY A 297 -5.42 21.28 -6.18
N LEU A 298 -5.92 21.83 -7.28
CA LEU A 298 -5.49 21.45 -8.63
C LEU A 298 -4.01 21.78 -8.89
N VAL A 299 -3.57 22.98 -8.50
CA VAL A 299 -2.16 23.40 -8.62
C VAL A 299 -1.25 22.47 -7.82
N MET A 300 -1.63 22.09 -6.60
CA MET A 300 -0.87 21.14 -5.80
C MET A 300 -0.76 19.77 -6.48
N ILE A 301 -1.84 19.27 -7.11
CA ILE A 301 -1.80 18.02 -7.88
C ILE A 301 -0.80 18.13 -9.04
N VAL A 302 -0.86 19.23 -9.80
CA VAL A 302 0.05 19.46 -10.94
C VAL A 302 1.51 19.52 -10.47
N LEU A 303 1.80 20.25 -9.40
CA LEU A 303 3.15 20.37 -8.84
C LEU A 303 3.66 19.01 -8.31
N ALA A 304 2.79 18.23 -7.65
CA ALA A 304 3.12 16.89 -7.19
C ALA A 304 3.47 15.97 -8.36
N ILE A 305 2.68 15.97 -9.44
CA ILE A 305 2.98 15.19 -10.66
C ILE A 305 4.29 15.68 -11.31
N LEU A 306 4.46 16.99 -11.43
CA LEU A 306 5.63 17.59 -12.06
C LEU A 306 6.91 17.26 -11.30
N SER A 307 6.86 17.15 -9.97
CA SER A 307 8.01 16.74 -9.15
C SER A 307 8.47 15.30 -9.43
N ILE A 308 7.57 14.42 -9.88
CA ILE A 308 7.93 13.06 -10.32
C ILE A 308 8.52 13.09 -11.74
N ILE A 309 8.03 13.96 -12.63
CA ILE A 309 8.49 14.04 -14.02
C ILE A 309 9.85 14.75 -14.12
N LYS A 310 10.02 15.85 -13.38
CA LYS A 310 11.21 16.73 -13.39
C LYS A 310 11.86 16.78 -12.00
N PRO A 311 12.55 15.70 -11.58
CA PRO A 311 13.21 15.64 -10.27
C PRO A 311 14.36 16.65 -10.11
N GLN A 312 14.91 17.18 -11.21
CA GLN A 312 15.98 18.21 -11.17
C GLN A 312 15.51 19.52 -10.51
N SER A 313 14.22 19.84 -10.60
CA SER A 313 13.63 21.06 -10.02
C SER A 313 12.90 20.77 -8.70
N HIS A 314 13.22 19.68 -8.00
CA HIS A 314 12.53 19.26 -6.78
C HIS A 314 12.53 20.34 -5.68
N VAL A 315 13.60 21.10 -5.51
CA VAL A 315 13.65 22.21 -4.52
C VAL A 315 12.61 23.27 -4.85
N VAL A 316 12.57 23.72 -6.11
CA VAL A 316 11.63 24.77 -6.57
C VAL A 316 10.19 24.26 -6.50
N LEU A 317 9.93 23.05 -7.01
CA LEU A 317 8.60 22.44 -7.01
C LEU A 317 8.11 22.14 -5.58
N GLY A 318 9.00 21.70 -4.69
CA GLY A 318 8.72 21.48 -3.29
C GLY A 318 8.40 22.79 -2.55
N SER A 319 9.15 23.86 -2.81
CA SER A 319 8.87 25.19 -2.27
C SER A 319 7.52 25.74 -2.74
N PHE A 320 7.18 25.58 -4.01
CA PHE A 320 5.84 25.95 -4.51
C PHE A 320 4.74 25.09 -3.91
N LEU A 321 4.97 23.79 -3.66
CA LEU A 321 4.02 22.93 -2.95
C LEU A 321 3.79 23.39 -1.52
N ILE A 322 4.86 23.78 -0.80
CA ILE A 322 4.77 24.36 0.55
C ILE A 322 3.93 25.63 0.51
N LEU A 323 4.23 26.55 -0.41
CA LEU A 323 3.51 27.81 -0.55
C LEU A 323 2.02 27.59 -0.90
N ALA A 324 1.72 26.70 -1.84
CA ALA A 324 0.36 26.34 -2.21
C ALA A 324 -0.40 25.68 -1.05
N SER A 325 0.29 24.86 -0.25
CA SER A 325 -0.29 24.25 0.95
C SER A 325 -0.63 25.30 2.01
N ILE A 326 0.23 26.31 2.22
CA ILE A 326 -0.06 27.43 3.12
C ILE A 326 -1.24 28.25 2.59
N LEU A 327 -1.28 28.53 1.28
CA LEU A 327 -2.35 29.31 0.65
C LEU A 327 -3.72 28.59 0.72
N SER A 328 -3.72 27.26 0.75
CA SER A 328 -4.95 26.46 0.89
C SER A 328 -5.72 26.73 2.18
N PHE A 329 -5.04 27.14 3.27
CA PHE A 329 -5.69 27.49 4.53
C PHE A 329 -6.59 28.73 4.38
N VAL A 330 -6.15 29.70 3.57
CA VAL A 330 -6.89 30.94 3.30
C VAL A 330 -8.01 30.69 2.28
N GLY A 331 -7.73 29.91 1.24
CA GLY A 331 -8.61 29.78 0.08
C GLY A 331 -9.76 28.77 0.18
N ALA A 332 -9.66 27.77 1.07
CA ALA A 332 -10.65 26.69 1.18
C ALA A 332 -11.50 26.79 2.47
N ALA A 333 -11.58 27.98 3.10
CA ALA A 333 -12.17 28.16 4.43
C ALA A 333 -11.63 27.12 5.45
N GLY A 334 -10.30 27.03 5.57
CA GLY A 334 -9.67 26.02 6.42
C GLY A 334 -9.90 24.58 5.95
N GLY A 335 -9.86 24.34 4.62
CA GLY A 335 -10.18 23.06 3.98
C GLY A 335 -9.29 21.92 4.43
N LEU A 336 -9.69 21.32 5.55
CA LEU A 336 -8.99 20.35 6.37
C LEU A 336 -7.56 20.79 6.70
N ILE A 337 -7.34 21.23 7.95
CA ILE A 337 -6.01 21.32 8.58
C ILE A 337 -5.15 20.09 8.21
N ILE A 338 -5.80 18.92 8.11
CA ILE A 338 -5.22 17.67 7.65
C ILE A 338 -4.67 17.75 6.22
N GLY A 339 -5.45 18.21 5.23
CA GLY A 339 -5.02 18.31 3.83
C GLY A 339 -3.85 19.27 3.63
N GLY A 340 -3.91 20.45 4.27
CA GLY A 340 -2.83 21.44 4.26
C GLY A 340 -1.55 20.94 4.94
N ILE A 341 -1.66 20.31 6.12
CA ILE A 341 -0.49 19.73 6.83
C ILE A 341 0.13 18.58 6.02
N ILE A 342 -0.67 17.68 5.47
CA ILE A 342 -0.18 16.57 4.64
C ILE A 342 0.51 17.13 3.38
N GLY A 343 -0.09 18.15 2.75
CA GLY A 343 0.50 18.87 1.62
C GLY A 343 1.85 19.51 1.97
N LEU A 344 1.94 20.17 3.13
CA LEU A 344 3.15 20.80 3.65
C LEU A 344 4.26 19.78 3.88
N LEU A 345 3.95 18.67 4.55
CA LEU A 345 4.89 17.57 4.79
C LEU A 345 5.36 16.96 3.46
N GLY A 346 4.44 16.74 2.51
CA GLY A 346 4.76 16.26 1.17
C GLY A 346 5.68 17.21 0.42
N GLY A 347 5.37 18.52 0.43
CA GLY A 347 6.19 19.57 -0.17
C GLY A 347 7.59 19.66 0.45
N ALA A 348 7.71 19.56 1.77
CA ALA A 348 8.99 19.53 2.48
C ALA A 348 9.81 18.28 2.12
N LEU A 349 9.16 17.12 1.99
CA LEU A 349 9.81 15.87 1.56
C LEU A 349 10.28 15.94 0.10
N VAL A 350 9.56 16.64 -0.78
CA VAL A 350 9.99 16.90 -2.16
C VAL A 350 11.16 17.89 -2.17
N ALA A 351 11.08 18.98 -1.40
CA ALA A 351 12.11 20.02 -1.36
C ALA A 351 13.43 19.50 -0.78
N GLY A 352 13.37 18.70 0.29
CA GLY A 352 14.55 18.09 0.94
C GLY A 352 15.04 16.80 0.27
N TRP A 353 14.53 16.46 -0.91
CA TRP A 353 14.88 15.22 -1.58
C TRP A 353 16.28 15.26 -2.18
N ASN A 354 17.24 14.64 -1.50
CA ASN A 354 18.58 14.39 -2.05
C ASN A 354 18.64 12.99 -2.66
N GLY A 355 18.16 12.87 -3.90
CA GLY A 355 18.31 11.65 -4.69
C GLY A 355 19.76 11.35 -5.05
N ARG A 356 20.06 10.07 -5.31
CA ARG A 356 21.38 9.67 -5.81
C ARG A 356 21.47 10.10 -7.28
N GLN A 357 22.08 11.25 -7.53
CA GLN A 357 22.36 11.69 -8.89
C GLN A 357 23.31 10.66 -9.51
N ALA A 358 22.87 9.97 -10.56
CA ALA A 358 23.74 9.08 -11.32
C ALA A 358 24.77 9.96 -12.04
N GLY A 359 25.92 10.21 -11.41
CA GLY A 359 26.99 11.01 -12.00
C GLY A 359 28.10 11.46 -11.05
N GLU A 360 27.90 11.48 -9.73
CA GLU A 360 28.86 12.12 -8.80
C GLU A 360 29.54 11.11 -7.88
N THR A 361 30.18 10.09 -8.47
CA THR A 361 31.13 9.22 -7.74
C THR A 361 32.14 8.52 -8.67
N ASP A 362 32.66 9.21 -9.70
CA ASP A 362 33.83 8.69 -10.44
C ASP A 362 34.79 9.77 -10.97
N SER A 363 34.68 11.02 -10.49
CA SER A 363 35.56 12.13 -10.93
C SER A 363 36.53 12.66 -9.86
N ASP A 364 36.49 12.13 -8.64
CA ASP A 364 37.41 12.53 -7.54
C ASP A 364 38.57 11.57 -7.32
N TYR A 365 38.64 10.47 -8.08
CA TYR A 365 39.88 9.72 -8.23
C TYR A 365 40.55 10.15 -9.53
N PRO A 366 41.81 10.62 -9.51
CA PRO A 366 42.62 10.58 -10.70
C PRO A 366 42.58 9.14 -11.23
N PRO A 367 42.46 8.93 -12.55
CA PRO A 367 42.54 7.59 -13.10
C PRO A 367 43.79 6.91 -12.53
N PRO A 368 43.72 5.64 -12.07
CA PRO A 368 44.92 4.92 -11.70
C PRO A 368 45.89 5.02 -12.87
N ALA A 369 47.11 5.48 -12.57
CA ALA A 369 48.16 5.65 -13.56
C ALA A 369 48.20 4.42 -14.45
N SER A 370 48.13 4.64 -15.77
CA SER A 370 48.25 3.61 -16.77
C SER A 370 49.41 2.66 -16.41
N PRO A 371 49.24 1.34 -16.52
CA PRO A 371 50.36 0.42 -16.39
C PRO A 371 51.46 0.89 -17.35
N LEU A 372 52.65 1.12 -16.81
CA LEU A 372 53.84 1.45 -17.60
C LEU A 372 53.93 0.47 -18.79
N PRO A 373 54.24 0.95 -20.00
CA PRO A 373 54.39 0.07 -21.15
C PRO A 373 55.45 -1.00 -20.82
N ASN A 374 55.08 -2.27 -20.99
CA ASN A 374 56.00 -3.41 -20.90
C ASN A 374 57.26 -3.07 -21.71
N ARG A 375 58.39 -2.87 -21.02
CA ARG A 375 59.68 -2.88 -21.70
C ARG A 375 59.86 -4.28 -22.28
N SER A 376 59.73 -4.38 -23.59
CA SER A 376 60.15 -5.53 -24.38
C SER A 376 61.66 -5.71 -24.23
N SER A 377 62.10 -6.54 -23.28
CA SER A 377 63.47 -7.03 -23.23
C SER A 377 63.56 -8.34 -24.00
N THR A 378 63.60 -8.24 -25.33
CA THR A 378 64.12 -9.34 -26.18
C THR A 378 64.53 -8.79 -27.54
N MET A 379 65.77 -8.32 -27.60
CA MET A 379 66.62 -8.46 -28.77
C MET A 379 68.04 -8.73 -28.27
N THR A 380 68.69 -9.65 -28.99
CA THR A 380 70.10 -10.09 -28.97
C THR A 380 70.50 -11.21 -28.00
N GLY A 381 70.92 -12.33 -28.60
CA GLY A 381 71.34 -13.59 -28.02
C GLY A 381 71.14 -14.70 -29.03
#